data_AF-A0A7X2CFJ2-F1
#
_entry.id   AF-A0A7X2CFJ2-F1
#
_cell.length_a   1.000
_cell.length_b   1.000
_cell.length_c   1.000
_cell.angle_alpha   90.00
_cell.angle_beta   90.00
_cell.angle_gamma   90.00
#
_symmetry.space_group_name_H-M   'P 1'
#
loop_
_entity.id
_entity.type
_entity.pdbx_description
1 polymer ?
#
loop_
_entity_poly.entity_id
_entity_poly.type
_entity_poly.pdbx_seq_one_letter_code
_entity_poly.pdbx_strand_id
1 'polypeptide(L)'
;NRDHVEVWRFDDGGSLVYDWQAKSYTITLPSGTVTIAVGGSSAVVTDNAITAKAEAITLTGKIKIEGEVTINGASLTHNGINVGSTHTHKGVTPGAGTTAVPS
;
A
#
# COMPACT_ATOMS: atom_id res chain seq x y z
N ASN A 1 23.61 -21.63 20.98
CA ASN A 1 24.00 -20.34 21.57
C ASN A 1 23.11 -19.25 20.99
N ARG A 2 22.24 -18.61 21.78
CA ARG A 2 21.38 -17.49 21.31
C ARG A 2 22.05 -16.12 21.53
N ASP A 3 23.34 -16.12 21.83
CA ASP A 3 24.17 -14.98 22.27
C ASP A 3 24.30 -13.79 21.30
N HIS A 4 23.59 -13.80 20.17
CA HIS A 4 23.64 -12.72 19.18
C HIS A 4 22.25 -12.20 18.77
N VAL A 5 21.20 -12.44 19.59
CA VAL A 5 19.92 -11.76 19.42
C VAL A 5 19.91 -10.51 20.31
N GLU A 6 19.84 -9.34 19.70
CA GLU A 6 19.70 -8.08 20.43
C GLU A 6 18.21 -7.75 20.59
N VAL A 7 17.77 -7.55 21.83
CA VAL A 7 16.36 -7.28 22.16
C VAL A 7 16.26 -6.07 23.06
N TRP A 8 15.50 -5.07 22.62
CA TRP A 8 15.10 -3.94 23.44
C TRP A 8 13.61 -4.06 23.72
N ARG A 9 13.25 -4.08 25.00
CA ARG A 9 11.85 -4.11 25.47
C ARG A 9 11.54 -2.81 26.20
N PHE A 10 10.35 -2.30 25.98
CA PHE A 10 9.84 -1.10 26.62
C PHE A 10 8.71 -1.46 27.60
N ASP A 11 8.48 -0.60 28.60
CA ASP A 11 7.50 -0.84 29.66
C ASP A 11 6.06 -0.89 29.14
N ASP A 12 5.80 -0.30 27.97
CA ASP A 12 4.52 -0.34 27.26
C ASP A 12 4.29 -1.65 26.49
N GLY A 13 5.21 -2.62 26.58
CA GLY A 13 5.17 -3.89 25.87
C GLY A 13 5.70 -3.82 24.44
N GLY A 14 6.15 -2.65 23.98
CA GLY A 14 6.83 -2.49 22.70
C GLY A 14 8.20 -3.19 22.67
N SER A 15 8.68 -3.51 21.47
CA SER A 15 10.02 -4.08 21.31
C SER A 15 10.68 -3.80 19.96
N LEU A 16 12.01 -3.80 19.99
CA LEU A 16 12.90 -3.88 18.83
C LEU A 16 13.76 -5.13 18.96
N VAL A 17 13.77 -5.98 17.93
CA VAL A 17 14.51 -7.25 17.91
C VAL A 17 15.34 -7.35 16.64
N TYR A 18 16.64 -7.60 16.79
CA TYR A 18 17.51 -8.04 15.71
C TYR A 18 17.88 -9.52 15.89
N ASP A 19 17.51 -10.36 14.94
CA ASP A 19 17.89 -11.77 14.88
C ASP A 19 18.86 -11.99 13.71
N TRP A 20 20.14 -12.14 14.03
CA TRP A 20 21.21 -12.37 13.06
C TRP A 20 21.06 -13.69 12.28
N GLN A 21 20.53 -14.75 12.91
CA GLN A 21 20.42 -16.07 12.31
C GLN A 21 19.28 -16.09 11.30
N ALA A 22 18.15 -15.46 11.65
CA ALA A 22 17.02 -15.22 10.75
C ALA A 22 17.26 -14.05 9.77
N LYS A 23 18.30 -13.24 10.01
CA LYS A 23 18.61 -11.99 9.29
C LYS A 23 17.42 -11.02 9.28
N SER A 24 16.76 -10.86 10.42
CA SER A 24 15.53 -10.09 10.54
C SER A 24 15.64 -8.97 11.58
N TYR A 25 14.95 -7.87 11.31
CA TYR A 25 14.69 -6.78 12.24
C TYR A 25 13.18 -6.69 12.43
N THR A 26 12.72 -6.64 13.68
CA THR A 26 11.28 -6.58 14.01
C THR A 26 11.01 -5.45 14.99
N ILE A 27 9.99 -4.65 14.70
CA ILE A 27 9.42 -3.64 15.59
C ILE A 27 7.98 -4.07 15.88
N THR A 28 7.63 -4.22 17.15
CA THR A 28 6.29 -4.62 17.58
C THR A 28 5.77 -3.67 18.65
N LEU A 29 4.52 -3.23 18.51
CA LEU A 29 3.76 -2.50 19.51
C LEU A 29 2.46 -3.26 19.80
N PRO A 30 2.01 -3.38 21.07
CA PRO A 30 0.70 -3.96 21.37
C PRO A 30 -0.48 -3.17 20.77
N SER A 31 -0.33 -1.85 20.70
CA SER A 31 -1.25 -0.89 20.07
C SER A 31 -0.50 0.42 19.84
N GLY A 32 -0.95 1.24 18.89
CA GLY A 32 -0.46 2.59 18.66
C GLY A 32 -0.07 2.86 17.21
N THR A 33 1.05 3.54 17.03
CA THR A 33 1.49 4.04 15.71
C THR A 33 2.97 3.81 15.49
N VAL A 34 3.33 3.20 14.36
CA VAL A 34 4.70 3.19 13.82
C VAL A 34 4.76 4.15 12.63
N THR A 35 5.68 5.12 12.68
CA THR A 35 5.88 6.11 11.60
C THR A 35 7.29 6.02 11.04
N ILE A 36 7.40 5.92 9.72
CA ILE A 36 8.64 6.07 8.95
C ILE A 36 8.47 7.31 8.07
N ALA A 37 9.32 8.33 8.22
CA ALA A 37 9.15 9.60 7.53
C ALA A 37 10.46 10.22 7.05
N VAL A 38 10.42 10.88 5.89
CA VAL A 38 11.51 11.69 5.31
C VAL A 38 10.89 12.90 4.62
N GLY A 39 11.13 14.10 5.15
CA GLY A 39 10.52 15.33 4.62
C GLY A 39 8.99 15.24 4.58
N GLY A 40 8.39 15.46 3.40
CA GLY A 40 6.94 15.37 3.19
C GLY A 40 6.37 13.96 2.99
N SER A 41 7.23 12.93 2.91
CA SER A 41 6.84 11.54 2.66
C SER A 41 6.80 10.72 3.95
N SER A 42 5.84 9.80 4.07
CA SER A 42 5.66 8.93 5.24
C SER A 42 4.99 7.59 4.94
N ALA A 43 5.35 6.56 5.70
CA ALA A 43 4.58 5.32 5.87
C ALA A 43 4.18 5.18 7.34
N VAL A 44 2.88 5.05 7.60
CA VAL A 44 2.29 5.02 8.94
C VAL A 44 1.50 3.73 9.10
N VAL A 45 1.84 2.94 10.12
CA VAL A 45 1.10 1.74 10.52
C VAL A 45 0.42 2.04 11.85
N THR A 46 -0.87 1.76 11.92
CA THR A 46 -1.69 1.84 13.14
C THR A 46 -2.38 0.51 13.38
N ASP A 47 -3.12 0.38 14.48
CA ASP A 47 -3.93 -0.80 14.79
C ASP A 47 -4.89 -1.21 13.65
N ASN A 48 -5.38 -0.23 12.87
CA ASN A 48 -6.47 -0.45 11.92
C ASN A 48 -6.11 -0.17 10.46
N ALA A 49 -4.97 0.46 10.18
CA ALA A 49 -4.64 0.92 8.85
C ALA A 49 -3.14 1.07 8.60
N ILE A 50 -2.76 0.90 7.32
CA ILE A 50 -1.46 1.28 6.77
C ILE A 50 -1.71 2.44 5.80
N THR A 51 -1.06 3.58 6.02
CA THR A 51 -1.17 4.78 5.16
C THR A 51 0.19 5.17 4.63
N ALA A 52 0.31 5.30 3.30
CA ALA A 52 1.48 5.84 2.63
C ALA A 52 1.15 7.21 2.01
N LYS A 53 2.03 8.20 2.23
CA LYS A 53 1.93 9.54 1.67
C LYS A 53 3.26 9.91 1.05
N ALA A 54 3.24 10.36 -0.20
CA ALA A 54 4.40 10.89 -0.91
C ALA A 54 3.89 11.70 -2.12
N GLU A 55 4.78 12.48 -2.74
CA GLU A 55 4.50 13.10 -4.05
C GLU A 55 4.27 12.03 -5.13
N ALA A 56 5.03 10.94 -5.09
CA ALA A 56 4.88 9.79 -5.97
C ALA A 56 5.09 8.47 -5.20
N ILE A 57 4.28 7.46 -5.51
CA ILE A 57 4.41 6.09 -4.99
C ILE A 57 4.60 5.15 -6.18
N THR A 58 5.74 4.45 -6.21
CA THR A 58 6.08 3.49 -7.26
C THR A 58 6.09 2.08 -6.68
N LEU A 59 5.30 1.17 -7.28
CA LEU A 59 5.26 -0.25 -6.93
C LEU A 59 5.79 -1.06 -8.12
N THR A 60 6.90 -1.78 -7.93
CA THR A 60 7.54 -2.58 -8.98
C THR A 60 7.46 -4.07 -8.64
N GLY A 61 7.04 -4.88 -9.62
CA GLY A 61 6.87 -6.32 -9.48
C GLY A 61 5.41 -6.76 -9.63
N LYS A 62 5.11 -8.01 -9.27
CA LYS A 62 3.73 -8.52 -9.26
C LYS A 62 2.99 -7.93 -8.07
N ILE A 63 1.89 -7.25 -8.33
CA ILE A 63 1.01 -6.70 -7.28
C ILE A 63 -0.27 -7.54 -7.24
N LYS A 64 -0.63 -8.02 -6.05
CA LYS A 64 -1.88 -8.70 -5.76
C LYS A 64 -2.64 -7.88 -4.72
N ILE A 65 -3.89 -7.52 -5.02
CA ILE A 65 -4.77 -6.79 -4.10
C ILE A 65 -5.98 -7.68 -3.84
N GLU A 66 -6.25 -7.96 -2.57
CA GLU A 66 -7.41 -8.75 -2.13
C GLU A 66 -8.33 -7.85 -1.32
N GLY A 67 -9.51 -7.55 -1.88
CA GLY A 67 -10.48 -6.62 -1.30
C GLY A 67 -11.01 -5.63 -2.34
N GLU A 68 -11.90 -4.74 -1.90
CA GLU A 68 -12.41 -3.65 -2.74
C GLU A 68 -11.32 -2.63 -3.03
N VAL A 69 -11.30 -2.10 -4.26
CA VAL A 69 -10.31 -1.13 -4.72
C VAL A 69 -11.00 0.15 -5.16
N THR A 70 -10.74 1.24 -4.43
CA THR A 70 -11.17 2.58 -4.81
C THR A 70 -9.96 3.37 -5.32
N ILE A 71 -10.05 3.91 -6.54
CA ILE A 71 -9.01 4.77 -7.14
C ILE A 71 -9.62 6.14 -7.41
N ASN A 72 -9.15 7.16 -6.68
CA ASN A 72 -9.58 8.54 -6.86
C ASN A 72 -8.51 9.29 -7.66
N GLY A 73 -8.81 9.55 -8.93
CA GLY A 73 -7.91 10.26 -9.84
C GLY A 73 -8.52 10.41 -11.23
N ALA A 74 -7.95 11.31 -12.03
CA ALA A 74 -8.47 11.61 -13.37
C ALA A 74 -8.17 10.52 -14.42
N SER A 75 -7.22 9.61 -14.14
CA SER A 75 -6.73 8.62 -15.10
C SER A 75 -6.38 7.31 -14.42
N LEU A 76 -6.74 6.21 -15.09
CA LEU A 76 -6.29 4.85 -14.77
C LEU A 76 -5.85 4.22 -16.08
N THR A 77 -4.59 3.82 -16.20
CA THR A 77 -4.04 3.27 -17.44
C THR A 77 -3.53 1.84 -17.26
N HIS A 78 -3.67 1.04 -18.33
CA HIS A 78 -3.06 -0.28 -18.45
C HIS A 78 -2.32 -0.35 -19.79
N ASN A 79 -1.02 -0.66 -19.74
CA ASN A 79 -0.12 -0.63 -20.91
C ASN A 79 -0.18 0.71 -21.69
N GLY A 80 -0.31 1.83 -20.97
CA GLY A 80 -0.40 3.17 -21.56
C GLY A 80 -1.78 3.55 -22.11
N ILE A 81 -2.78 2.67 -22.01
CA ILE A 81 -4.15 2.92 -22.50
C ILE A 81 -5.06 3.24 -21.32
N ASN A 82 -5.86 4.31 -21.43
CA ASN A 82 -6.85 4.66 -20.42
C ASN A 82 -7.95 3.59 -20.34
N VAL A 83 -8.20 3.09 -19.13
CA VAL A 83 -9.25 2.14 -18.77
C VAL A 83 -10.20 2.70 -17.70
N GLY A 84 -10.13 4.02 -17.44
CA GLY A 84 -11.06 4.73 -16.57
C GLY A 84 -12.44 4.97 -17.20
N SER A 85 -13.25 5.79 -16.55
CA SER A 85 -14.65 6.07 -16.93
C SER A 85 -14.84 6.74 -18.30
N THR A 86 -13.76 7.24 -18.90
CA THR A 86 -13.77 8.00 -20.15
C THR A 86 -13.26 7.21 -21.36
N HIS A 87 -12.94 5.92 -21.23
CA HIS A 87 -12.45 5.13 -22.36
C HIS A 87 -13.55 4.88 -23.42
N THR A 88 -13.14 4.75 -24.68
CA THR A 88 -14.06 4.55 -25.83
C THR A 88 -13.51 3.52 -26.81
N HIS A 89 -14.39 2.83 -27.54
CA HIS A 89 -14.03 1.89 -28.61
C HIS A 89 -14.23 2.50 -30.00
N LYS A 90 -13.28 2.33 -30.92
CA LYS A 90 -13.40 2.76 -32.32
C LYS A 90 -14.21 1.74 -33.13
N GLY A 91 -15.08 2.20 -34.03
CA GLY A 91 -15.75 1.34 -35.03
C GLY A 91 -17.04 0.68 -34.57
N VAL A 92 -17.56 1.05 -33.39
CA VAL A 92 -18.93 0.76 -32.97
C VAL A 92 -19.77 2.03 -33.12
N THR A 93 -20.94 1.95 -33.74
CA THR A 93 -21.93 3.03 -33.72
C THR A 93 -22.60 2.98 -32.35
N PRO A 94 -22.51 4.02 -31.51
CA PRO A 94 -23.23 4.06 -30.24
C PRO A 94 -24.73 3.89 -30.52
N GLY A 95 -25.30 2.76 -30.13
CA GLY A 95 -26.75 2.55 -30.18
C GLY A 95 -27.43 3.21 -28.99
N ALA A 96 -28.77 3.23 -28.96
CA ALA A 96 -29.56 3.69 -27.80
C ALA A 96 -29.25 2.91 -26.50
N GLY A 97 -28.49 1.82 -26.58
CA GLY A 97 -27.85 1.19 -25.44
C GLY A 97 -26.66 2.02 -24.97
N THR A 98 -26.92 3.10 -24.24
CA THR A 98 -26.04 3.42 -23.12
C THR A 98 -26.05 2.18 -22.22
N THR A 99 -25.01 1.34 -22.28
CA THR A 99 -24.77 0.49 -21.11
C THR A 99 -24.53 1.48 -19.99
N ALA A 100 -25.38 1.47 -18.97
CA ALA A 100 -25.27 2.37 -17.83
C ALA A 100 -23.83 2.36 -17.29
N VAL A 101 -23.46 3.42 -16.57
CA VAL A 101 -22.17 3.51 -15.87
C VAL A 101 -21.88 2.13 -15.23
N PRO A 102 -20.69 1.53 -15.45
CA PRO A 102 -20.32 0.31 -14.75
C PRO A 102 -20.50 0.56 -13.25
N SER A 103 -21.52 -0.08 -12.68
CA SER A 103 -21.79 -0.08 -11.24
C SER A 103 -20.80 -0.98 -10.53
#